data_AF-A0A7C3B012-F1
#
_entry.id   AF-A0A7C3B012-F1
#
_cell.length_a   1.000
_cell.length_b   1.000
_cell.length_c   1.000
_cell.angle_alpha   90.00
_cell.angle_beta   90.00
_cell.angle_gamma   90.00
#
_symmetry.space_group_name_H-M   'P 1'
#
loop_
_entity.id
_entity.type
_entity.pdbx_description
1 polymer ?
#
loop_
_entity_poly.entity_id
_entity_poly.type
_entity_poly.pdbx_seq_one_letter_code
_entity_poly.pdbx_strand_id
1 'polypeptide(L)'
;MSQAKIAVIGGSGLYDIEGLADIEEVDMLTPFGITSDKIVVGKLGGVGIAFLPRHGRGHRLLPTEVPYRANIYALKSLGVERIIGINSVGSLKEEFKPNDLLIP
;
A
#
# COMPACT_ATOMS: atom_id res chain seq x y z
N MET A 1 -4.41 16.82 -10.65
CA MET A 1 -4.47 15.35 -10.50
C MET A 1 -3.63 15.00 -9.31
N SER A 2 -4.19 14.20 -8.40
CA SER A 2 -3.50 13.62 -7.25
C SER A 2 -2.19 12.98 -7.70
N GLN A 3 -1.07 13.40 -7.12
CA GLN A 3 0.25 12.86 -7.45
C GLN A 3 1.00 12.50 -6.17
N ALA A 4 1.59 11.31 -6.16
CA ALA A 4 2.43 10.83 -5.08
C ALA A 4 3.73 10.28 -5.67
N LYS A 5 4.86 10.62 -5.06
CA LYS A 5 6.17 10.08 -5.48
C LYS A 5 6.46 8.73 -4.84
N ILE A 6 5.94 8.52 -3.64
CA ILE A 6 6.15 7.30 -2.85
C ILE A 6 4.79 6.65 -2.60
N ALA A 7 4.75 5.33 -2.72
CA ALA A 7 3.62 4.55 -2.24
C ALA A 7 4.01 3.61 -1.10
N VAL A 8 3.07 3.40 -0.19
CA VAL A 8 3.11 2.35 0.83
C VAL A 8 2.01 1.34 0.53
N ILE A 9 2.38 0.08 0.35
CA ILE A 9 1.42 -1.02 0.26
C ILE A 9 1.36 -1.72 1.60
N GLY A 10 0.29 -1.50 2.34
CA GLY A 10 0.05 -2.06 3.67
C GLY A 10 -0.40 -3.52 3.60
N GLY A 11 0.28 -4.39 4.34
CA GLY A 11 -0.17 -5.77 4.60
C GLY A 11 -1.18 -5.85 5.73
N SER A 12 -1.26 -7.03 6.35
CA SER A 12 -2.11 -7.27 7.53
C SER A 12 -1.82 -6.25 8.64
N GLY A 13 -2.87 -5.59 9.14
CA GLY A 13 -2.76 -4.70 10.31
C GLY A 13 -2.32 -3.26 10.03
N LEU A 14 -2.05 -2.90 8.76
CA LEU A 14 -1.79 -1.50 8.36
C LEU A 14 -2.87 -1.05 7.38
N TYR A 15 -3.74 -0.13 7.82
CA TYR A 15 -4.91 0.35 7.05
C TYR A 15 -4.93 1.86 6.83
N ASP A 16 -4.03 2.60 7.48
CA ASP A 16 -3.82 4.03 7.31
C ASP A 16 -2.34 4.39 7.56
N ILE A 17 -2.01 5.66 7.34
CA ILE A 17 -0.72 6.25 7.71
C ILE A 17 -1.02 7.39 8.67
N GLU A 18 -0.59 7.25 9.92
CA GLU A 18 -0.70 8.30 10.92
C GLU A 18 0.09 9.54 10.48
N GLY A 19 -0.48 10.74 10.69
CA GLY A 19 0.16 12.01 10.37
C GLY A 19 0.07 12.44 8.89
N LEU A 20 -0.68 11.73 8.06
CA LEU A 20 -0.95 12.15 6.69
C LEU A 20 -1.88 13.38 6.67
N ALA A 21 -1.48 14.43 5.94
CA ALA A 21 -2.27 15.64 5.70
C ALA A 21 -2.81 15.69 4.26
N ASP A 22 -3.71 16.63 3.97
CA ASP A 22 -4.29 16.83 2.62
C ASP A 22 -4.84 15.53 2.00
N ILE A 23 -5.57 14.75 2.80
CA ILE A 23 -6.01 13.40 2.43
C ILE A 23 -7.10 13.45 1.35
N GLU A 24 -6.91 12.66 0.30
CA GLU A 24 -7.90 12.38 -0.75
C GLU A 24 -7.97 10.87 -1.01
N GLU A 25 -9.18 10.34 -1.25
CA GLU A 25 -9.34 8.96 -1.71
C GLU A 25 -9.52 8.95 -3.23
N VAL A 26 -8.69 8.17 -3.92
CA VAL A 26 -8.74 8.00 -5.37
C VAL A 26 -9.26 6.60 -5.68
N ASP A 27 -10.41 6.55 -6.34
CA ASP A 27 -10.95 5.32 -6.93
C ASP A 27 -10.50 5.23 -8.40
N MET A 28 -9.98 4.07 -8.80
CA MET A 28 -9.35 3.89 -10.11
C MET A 28 -9.75 2.58 -10.75
N LEU A 29 -10.32 2.69 -11.95
CA LEU A 29 -10.43 1.57 -12.88
C LEU A 29 -9.14 1.47 -13.69
N THR A 30 -8.51 0.30 -13.69
CA THR A 30 -7.31 0.02 -14.50
C THR A 30 -7.65 -0.96 -15.63
N PRO A 31 -6.79 -1.09 -16.65
CA PRO A 31 -6.91 -2.16 -17.65
C PRO A 31 -6.87 -3.57 -17.07
N PHE A 32 -6.47 -3.73 -15.81
CA PHE A 32 -6.41 -5.01 -15.10
C PHE A 32 -7.54 -5.19 -14.08
N GLY A 33 -8.54 -4.30 -14.09
CA GLY A 33 -9.65 -4.28 -13.15
C GLY A 33 -9.49 -3.24 -12.05
N ILE A 34 -10.25 -3.42 -10.97
CA ILE A 34 -10.21 -2.54 -9.80
C ILE A 34 -9.00 -2.87 -8.90
N THR A 35 -8.55 -1.88 -8.14
CA THR A 35 -7.55 -2.04 -7.10
C THR A 35 -8.11 -2.80 -5.89
N SER A 36 -7.23 -3.15 -4.94
CA SER A 36 -7.64 -3.82 -3.69
C SER A 36 -8.59 -2.97 -2.85
N ASP A 37 -8.40 -1.66 -2.90
CA ASP A 37 -9.27 -0.63 -2.33
C ASP A 37 -8.98 0.70 -3.04
N LYS A 38 -9.71 1.75 -2.68
CA LYS A 38 -9.35 3.12 -3.03
C LYS A 38 -7.96 3.45 -2.50
N ILE A 39 -7.19 4.20 -3.28
CA ILE A 39 -5.86 4.64 -2.91
C ILE A 39 -6.01 5.93 -2.11
N VAL A 40 -5.47 5.95 -0.90
CA VAL A 40 -5.43 7.17 -0.09
C VAL A 40 -4.18 7.95 -0.49
N VAL A 41 -4.35 9.17 -1.00
CA VAL A 41 -3.24 10.06 -1.34
C VAL A 41 -3.23 11.21 -0.33
N GLY A 42 -2.05 11.64 0.08
CA GLY A 42 -1.89 12.79 0.96
C GLY A 42 -0.43 13.19 1.07
N LYS A 43 -0.10 13.99 2.08
CA LYS A 43 1.26 14.47 2.32
C LYS A 43 1.75 14.11 3.71
N LEU A 44 2.99 13.64 3.79
CA LEU A 44 3.72 13.45 5.04
C LEU A 44 5.03 14.25 4.96
N GLY A 45 5.23 15.20 5.85
CA GLY A 45 6.41 16.09 5.80
C GLY A 45 6.55 16.85 4.47
N GLY A 46 5.43 17.20 3.83
CA GLY A 46 5.38 17.86 2.51
C GLY A 46 5.61 16.94 1.31
N VAL A 47 5.88 15.65 1.53
CA VAL A 47 6.07 14.65 0.47
C VAL A 47 4.75 13.96 0.15
N GLY A 48 4.38 13.88 -1.14
CA GLY A 48 3.19 13.17 -1.59
C GLY A 48 3.33 11.64 -1.43
N ILE A 49 2.45 11.06 -0.64
CA ILE A 49 2.37 9.62 -0.33
C ILE A 49 1.05 9.05 -0.84
N ALA A 50 1.11 7.90 -1.49
CA ALA A 50 -0.05 7.06 -1.79
C ALA A 50 -0.05 5.83 -0.86
N PHE A 51 -1.18 5.50 -0.26
CA PHE A 51 -1.36 4.34 0.58
C PHE A 51 -2.42 3.42 -0.02
N LEU A 52 -2.10 2.12 -0.08
CA LEU A 52 -3.00 1.09 -0.59
C LEU A 52 -2.96 -0.15 0.32
N PRO A 53 -4.06 -0.50 1.00
CA PRO A 53 -4.13 -1.75 1.74
C PRO A 53 -4.21 -2.93 0.78
N ARG A 54 -3.24 -3.84 0.84
CA ARG A 54 -3.09 -4.98 -0.09
C ARG A 54 -4.30 -5.91 -0.09
N HIS A 55 -4.88 -6.13 1.08
CA HIS A 55 -6.00 -7.05 1.26
C HIS A 55 -7.37 -6.34 1.24
N GLY A 56 -7.37 -5.03 0.92
CA GLY A 56 -8.52 -4.15 1.10
C GLY A 56 -8.81 -3.85 2.57
N ARG A 57 -9.58 -2.79 2.83
CA ARG A 57 -10.12 -2.51 4.17
C ARG A 57 -10.97 -3.69 4.66
N GLY A 58 -10.85 -3.99 5.94
CA GLY A 58 -11.48 -5.18 6.54
C GLY A 58 -10.82 -6.52 6.17
N HIS A 59 -9.67 -6.50 5.47
CA HIS A 59 -8.89 -7.70 5.12
C HIS A 59 -9.72 -8.74 4.34
N ARG A 60 -10.45 -8.28 3.34
CA ARG A 60 -11.43 -9.09 2.60
C ARG A 60 -10.85 -9.94 1.47
N LEU A 61 -9.65 -9.65 0.99
CA LEU A 61 -9.02 -10.37 -0.12
C LEU A 61 -8.01 -11.40 0.41
N LEU A 62 -8.12 -12.64 -0.06
CA LEU A 62 -7.09 -13.64 0.17
C LEU A 62 -5.82 -13.29 -0.61
N PRO A 63 -4.62 -13.74 -0.19
CA PRO A 63 -3.36 -13.46 -0.90
C PRO A 63 -3.38 -13.81 -2.40
N THR A 64 -4.13 -14.85 -2.78
CA THR A 64 -4.32 -15.32 -4.17
C THR A 64 -5.31 -14.49 -4.98
N GLU A 65 -6.13 -13.67 -4.33
CA GLU A 65 -7.18 -12.84 -4.95
C GLU A 65 -6.75 -11.38 -5.10
N VAL A 66 -5.61 -11.00 -4.50
CA VAL A 66 -5.10 -9.63 -4.57
C VAL A 66 -4.87 -9.25 -6.05
N PRO A 67 -5.46 -8.14 -6.54
CA PRO A 67 -5.32 -7.69 -7.91
C PRO A 67 -3.99 -6.95 -8.12
N TYR A 68 -2.85 -7.65 -7.99
CA TYR A 68 -1.51 -7.06 -8.01
C TYR A 68 -1.26 -6.17 -9.24
N ARG A 69 -1.72 -6.59 -10.42
CA ARG A 69 -1.55 -5.80 -11.66
C ARG A 69 -2.32 -4.49 -11.61
N ALA A 70 -3.56 -4.49 -11.11
CA ALA A 70 -4.35 -3.28 -10.95
C ALA A 70 -3.73 -2.34 -9.92
N ASN A 71 -3.30 -2.88 -8.77
CA ASN A 71 -2.62 -2.11 -7.72
C ASN A 71 -1.38 -1.37 -8.26
N ILE A 72 -0.47 -2.10 -8.90
CA ILE A 72 0.78 -1.52 -9.41
C ILE A 72 0.51 -0.54 -10.55
N TYR A 73 -0.40 -0.86 -11.47
CA TYR A 73 -0.77 0.04 -12.55
C TYR A 73 -1.34 1.36 -12.02
N ALA A 74 -2.27 1.28 -11.05
CA ALA A 74 -2.89 2.46 -10.47
C ALA A 74 -1.87 3.39 -9.79
N LEU A 75 -0.99 2.81 -8.96
CA LEU A 75 0.10 3.57 -8.33
C LEU A 75 1.01 4.21 -9.38
N LYS A 76 1.36 3.49 -10.46
CA LYS A 76 2.18 4.04 -11.54
C LYS A 76 1.48 5.21 -12.24
N SER A 77 0.19 5.11 -12.50
CA SER A 77 -0.62 6.20 -13.08
C SER A 77 -0.73 7.43 -12.18
N LEU A 78 -0.62 7.27 -10.86
CA LEU A 78 -0.54 8.37 -9.88
C LEU A 78 0.85 9.03 -9.80
N GLY A 79 1.80 8.61 -10.64
CA GLY A 79 3.15 9.16 -10.67
C GLY A 79 4.10 8.56 -9.63
N VAL A 80 3.74 7.43 -9.01
CA VAL A 80 4.59 6.77 -8.02
C VAL A 80 5.88 6.27 -8.67
N GLU A 81 7.00 6.60 -8.04
CA GLU A 81 8.36 6.22 -8.45
C GLU A 81 8.95 5.14 -7.53
N ARG A 82 8.51 5.10 -6.26
CA ARG A 82 9.07 4.23 -5.21
C ARG A 82 7.93 3.57 -4.44
N ILE A 83 8.04 2.27 -4.17
CA ILE A 83 7.05 1.52 -3.38
C ILE A 83 7.75 0.92 -2.16
N ILE A 84 7.13 1.10 -0.99
CA ILE A 84 7.50 0.43 0.27
C ILE A 84 6.39 -0.58 0.57
N GLY A 85 6.73 -1.87 0.54
CA GLY A 85 5.80 -2.95 0.88
C GLY A 85 5.96 -3.36 2.34
N ILE A 86 4.90 -3.20 3.14
CA ILE A 86 4.88 -3.66 4.53
C ILE A 86 4.24 -5.04 4.58
N ASN A 87 4.93 -6.02 5.17
CA ASN A 87 4.50 -7.41 5.20
C ASN A 87 4.61 -8.00 6.61
N SER A 88 3.63 -8.81 7.00
CA SER A 88 3.75 -9.69 8.17
C SER A 88 4.29 -11.04 7.67
N VAL A 89 5.33 -11.55 8.32
CA VAL A 89 5.99 -12.82 7.96
C VAL A 89 6.27 -13.65 9.21
N GLY A 90 6.43 -14.96 9.02
CA GLY A 90 6.94 -15.87 10.04
C GLY A 90 8.44 -16.06 9.89
N SER A 91 9.20 -15.98 11.00
CA SER A 91 10.62 -16.29 10.99
C SER A 91 10.86 -17.79 10.86
N LEU A 92 11.90 -18.16 10.11
CA LEU A 92 12.45 -19.52 10.02
C LEU A 92 13.86 -19.61 10.62
N LYS A 93 14.31 -18.56 11.33
CA LYS A 93 15.60 -18.50 12.02
C LYS A 93 15.40 -18.05 13.47
N GLU A 94 16.03 -18.76 14.40
CA GLU A 94 15.88 -18.51 15.84
C GLU A 94 16.36 -17.09 16.26
N GLU A 95 17.34 -16.54 15.53
CA GLU A 95 17.89 -15.20 15.78
C GLU A 95 16.89 -14.06 15.52
N PHE A 96 15.86 -14.28 14.69
CA PHE A 96 14.83 -13.28 14.41
C PHE A 96 13.56 -13.58 15.21
N LYS A 97 13.27 -12.69 16.16
CA LYS A 97 12.18 -12.82 17.13
C LYS A 97 10.90 -12.13 16.61
N PRO A 98 9.72 -12.48 17.16
CA PRO A 98 8.51 -11.72 16.90
C PRO A 98 8.73 -10.22 17.17
N ASN A 99 8.20 -9.39 16.26
CA ASN A 99 8.36 -7.92 16.20
C ASN A 99 9.70 -7.39 15.67
N ASP A 100 10.67 -8.25 15.35
CA ASP A 100 11.85 -7.79 14.63
C ASP A 100 11.47 -7.31 13.22
N LEU A 101 12.07 -6.20 12.79
CA LEU A 101 11.91 -5.68 11.44
C LEU A 101 13.07 -6.13 10.57
N LEU A 102 12.74 -6.63 9.38
CA LEU A 102 13.71 -7.09 8.39
C LEU A 102 13.53 -6.33 7.08
N ILE A 103 14.66 -5.89 6.52
CA ILE A 103 14.75 -5.42 5.13
C ILE A 103 15.46 -6.54 4.37
N PRO A 104 14.70 -7.38 3.63
CA PRO A 104 15.25 -8.56 2.95
C PRO A 104 16.15 -8.20 1.77
#